data_AF-A0A6L2JGX8-F1
#
_entry.id   AF-A0A6L2JGX8-F1
#
_cell.length_a   1.000
_cell.length_b   1.000
_cell.length_c   1.000
_cell.angle_alpha   90.00
_cell.angle_beta   90.00
_cell.angle_gamma   90.00
#
_symmetry.space_group_name_H-M   'P 1'
#
loop_
_entity.id
_entity.type
_entity.pdbx_description
1 polymer ?
#
loop_
_entity_poly.entity_id
_entity_poly.type
_entity_poly.pdbx_seq_one_letter_code
_entity_poly.pdbx_strand_id
1 'polypeptide(L)'
;MTSLADKAILSGADNRPPMLKKDMNDSWKSRLELYMLNRQYGRMILESIKNGPLLWPTVEKDGVTRLKKYSELSAAEAIQADCDVKATNIILQGLPLEVYSLVSTHKVAKELWERIQMLMQGTSLTKQE
;
A
#
# COMPACT_ATOMS: atom_id res chain seq x y z
N MET A 1 -15.50 -8.31 -37.36
CA MET A 1 -14.99 -7.25 -36.47
C MET A 1 -15.75 -7.35 -35.15
N THR A 2 -15.13 -7.93 -34.13
CA THR A 2 -15.65 -7.89 -32.76
C THR A 2 -15.35 -6.52 -32.16
N SER A 3 -16.36 -5.85 -31.61
CA SER A 3 -16.21 -4.50 -31.07
C SER A 3 -15.42 -4.51 -29.76
N LEU A 4 -14.84 -3.37 -29.37
CA LEU A 4 -14.16 -3.22 -28.07
C LEU A 4 -15.09 -3.55 -26.89
N ALA A 5 -16.40 -3.40 -27.08
CA ALA A 5 -17.43 -3.73 -26.09
C ALA A 5 -17.62 -5.25 -25.91
N ASP A 6 -17.38 -6.06 -26.95
CA ASP A 6 -17.55 -7.51 -26.89
C ASP A 6 -16.45 -8.22 -26.09
N LYS A 7 -15.36 -7.51 -25.76
CA LYS A 7 -14.29 -7.99 -24.86
C LYS A 7 -14.53 -7.64 -23.38
N ALA A 8 -15.58 -6.88 -23.07
CA ALA A 8 -15.82 -6.35 -21.72
C ALA A 8 -16.71 -7.25 -20.84
N ILE A 9 -16.98 -8.50 -21.24
CA ILE A 9 -17.81 -9.43 -20.45
C ILE A 9 -16.92 -10.54 -19.90
N LEU A 10 -16.61 -10.39 -18.61
CA LEU A 10 -16.32 -11.39 -17.56
C LEU A 10 -15.27 -10.82 -16.59
N SER A 11 -15.65 -9.77 -15.85
CA SER A 11 -14.93 -9.37 -14.63
C SER A 11 -15.77 -9.81 -13.44
N GLY A 12 -15.74 -11.13 -13.14
CA GLY A 12 -15.99 -11.57 -11.77
C GLY A 12 -15.07 -10.79 -10.83
N ALA A 13 -15.54 -10.46 -9.62
CA ALA A 13 -14.85 -9.59 -8.68
C ALA A 13 -13.40 -10.04 -8.48
N ASP A 14 -12.48 -9.47 -9.27
CA ASP A 14 -11.07 -9.78 -9.15
C ASP A 14 -10.61 -9.04 -7.90
N ASN A 15 -10.65 -9.75 -6.78
CA ASN A 15 -10.25 -9.23 -5.49
C ASN A 15 -8.72 -9.00 -5.41
N ARG A 16 -8.01 -9.10 -6.52
CA ARG A 16 -6.57 -8.88 -6.61
C ARG A 16 -6.28 -7.41 -6.93
N PRO A 17 -5.27 -6.80 -6.28
CA PRO A 17 -4.80 -5.49 -6.68
C PRO A 17 -4.36 -5.50 -8.15
N PRO A 18 -4.53 -4.38 -8.89
CA PRO A 18 -4.01 -4.26 -10.25
C PRO A 18 -2.48 -4.45 -10.26
N MET A 19 -2.01 -5.30 -11.17
CA MET A 19 -0.59 -5.54 -11.39
C MET A 19 0.05 -4.38 -12.15
N LEU A 20 1.21 -3.90 -11.70
CA LEU A 20 1.98 -2.86 -12.38
C LEU A 20 2.56 -3.40 -13.70
N LYS A 21 2.47 -2.59 -14.77
CA LYS A 21 3.09 -2.89 -16.07
C LYS A 21 4.00 -1.73 -16.51
N LYS A 22 5.03 -2.06 -17.27
CA LYS A 22 6.18 -1.20 -17.62
C LYS A 22 5.80 0.16 -18.25
N ASP A 23 4.68 0.22 -18.95
CA ASP A 23 4.20 1.37 -19.73
C ASP A 23 2.93 2.03 -19.14
N MET A 24 2.46 1.58 -17.97
CA MET A 24 1.16 1.97 -17.41
C MET A 24 1.25 2.58 -16.01
N ASN A 25 2.25 3.42 -15.72
CA ASN A 25 2.43 4.02 -14.38
C ASN A 25 1.18 4.77 -13.88
N ASP A 26 0.75 5.78 -14.62
CA ASP A 26 -0.37 6.65 -14.19
C ASP A 26 -1.68 5.86 -14.12
N SER A 27 -1.85 4.90 -15.03
CA SER A 27 -3.01 4.00 -15.03
C SER A 27 -3.00 3.04 -13.84
N TRP A 28 -1.86 2.44 -13.53
CA TRP A 28 -1.70 1.55 -12.38
C TRP A 28 -1.95 2.29 -11.08
N LYS A 29 -1.34 3.47 -10.91
CA LYS A 29 -1.54 4.34 -9.74
C LYS A 29 -3.02 4.64 -9.51
N SER A 30 -3.71 5.15 -10.54
CA SER A 30 -5.14 5.49 -10.45
C SER A 30 -6.00 4.27 -10.12
N ARG A 31 -5.70 3.11 -10.72
CA ARG A 31 -6.42 1.86 -10.46
C ARG A 31 -6.15 1.32 -9.05
N LEU A 32 -4.93 1.43 -8.55
CA LEU A 32 -4.56 0.96 -7.21
C LEU A 32 -5.22 1.83 -6.13
N GLU A 33 -5.23 3.15 -6.32
CA GLU A 33 -5.92 4.09 -5.41
C GLU A 33 -7.42 3.81 -5.37
N LEU A 34 -8.07 3.64 -6.53
CA LEU A 34 -9.49 3.26 -6.61
C LEU A 34 -9.75 1.89 -5.94
N TYR A 35 -8.86 0.93 -6.17
CA TYR A 35 -8.95 -0.38 -5.55
C TYR A 35 -8.87 -0.29 -4.02
N MET A 36 -7.94 0.50 -3.46
CA MET A 36 -7.83 0.74 -2.02
C MET A 36 -9.09 1.41 -1.46
N LEU A 37 -9.62 2.44 -2.14
CA LEU A 37 -10.82 3.15 -1.72
C LEU A 37 -12.07 2.25 -1.67
N ASN A 38 -12.14 1.23 -2.53
CA ASN A 38 -13.21 0.24 -2.54
C ASN A 38 -13.09 -0.85 -1.46
N ARG A 39 -12.01 -0.85 -0.64
CA ARG A 39 -11.87 -1.77 0.49
C ARG A 39 -12.50 -1.19 1.75
N GLN A 40 -12.83 -2.08 2.70
CA GLN A 40 -13.18 -1.67 4.06
C GLN A 40 -12.05 -0.81 4.65
N TYR A 41 -12.42 0.34 5.23
CA TYR A 41 -11.51 1.39 5.68
C TYR A 41 -10.61 1.96 4.56
N GLY A 42 -11.08 1.93 3.31
CA GLY A 42 -10.29 2.31 2.13
C GLY A 42 -9.66 3.70 2.20
N ARG A 43 -10.33 4.66 2.86
CA ARG A 43 -9.77 5.99 3.13
C ARG A 43 -8.54 5.92 4.04
N MET A 44 -8.59 5.15 5.13
CA MET A 44 -7.45 4.98 6.05
C MET A 44 -6.28 4.26 5.36
N ILE A 45 -6.58 3.24 4.54
CA ILE A 45 -5.58 2.54 3.72
C ILE A 45 -4.89 3.53 2.76
N LEU A 46 -5.66 4.38 2.07
CA LEU A 46 -5.10 5.38 1.16
C LEU A 46 -4.29 6.46 1.90
N GLU A 47 -4.72 6.89 3.09
CA GLU A 47 -3.93 7.85 3.88
C GLU A 47 -2.60 7.25 4.35
N SER A 48 -2.54 5.93 4.60
CA SER A 48 -1.32 5.22 4.99
C SER A 48 -0.22 5.33 3.93
N ILE A 49 -0.59 5.33 2.63
CA ILE A 49 0.38 5.46 1.53
C ILE A 49 0.84 6.91 1.34
N LYS A 50 0.00 7.88 1.68
CA LYS A 50 0.28 9.32 1.49
C LYS A 50 1.11 9.89 2.63
N ASN A 51 0.71 9.59 3.87
CA ASN A 51 1.26 10.21 5.06
C ASN A 51 2.24 9.28 5.77
N GLY A 52 2.15 7.98 5.54
CA GLY A 52 2.86 6.96 6.28
C GLY A 52 1.97 6.35 7.38
N PRO A 53 2.48 5.32 8.07
CA PRO A 53 1.78 4.63 9.13
C PRO A 53 1.66 5.53 10.35
N LEU A 54 0.68 5.25 11.21
CA LEU A 54 0.60 5.94 12.49
C LEU A 54 1.82 5.56 13.35
N LEU A 55 2.33 6.51 14.13
CA LEU A 55 3.31 6.21 15.17
C LEU A 55 2.70 5.21 16.16
N TRP A 56 3.42 4.12 16.41
CA TRP A 56 2.92 3.09 17.32
C TRP A 56 2.68 3.69 18.72
N PRO A 57 1.47 3.55 19.29
CA PRO A 57 1.10 4.29 20.48
C PRO A 57 1.86 3.80 21.72
N THR A 58 2.10 4.73 22.64
CA THR A 58 2.74 4.46 23.93
C THR A 58 1.74 4.49 25.07
N VAL A 59 2.11 3.85 26.18
CA VAL A 59 1.39 3.90 27.44
C VAL A 59 2.39 4.11 28.57
N GLU A 60 2.03 4.94 29.54
CA GLU A 60 2.77 5.08 30.78
C GLU A 60 2.24 4.06 31.79
N LYS A 61 3.13 3.25 32.34
CA LYS A 61 2.81 2.32 33.41
C LYS A 61 3.91 2.39 34.45
N ASP A 62 3.51 2.65 35.70
CA ASP A 62 4.43 2.76 36.84
C ASP A 62 5.54 3.81 36.63
N GLY A 63 5.20 4.94 35.99
CA GLY A 63 6.15 6.03 35.68
C GLY A 63 7.08 5.76 34.50
N VAL A 64 6.91 4.64 33.79
CA VAL A 64 7.72 4.28 32.61
C VAL A 64 6.85 4.30 31.36
N THR A 65 7.26 5.11 30.37
CA THR A 65 6.67 5.11 29.04
C THR A 65 7.22 3.96 28.21
N ARG A 66 6.32 3.13 27.69
CA ARG A 66 6.68 2.05 26.75
C ARG A 66 5.67 1.97 25.61
N LEU A 67 6.02 1.28 24.53
CA LEU A 67 5.07 0.96 23.48
C LEU A 67 3.95 0.06 24.02
N LYS A 68 2.72 0.30 23.56
CA LYS A 68 1.57 -0.56 23.83
C LYS A 68 1.78 -1.93 23.17
N LYS A 69 1.31 -2.99 23.82
CA LYS A 69 1.06 -4.27 23.15
C LYS A 69 -0.18 -4.13 22.25
N TYR A 70 -0.33 -5.00 21.25
CA TYR A 70 -1.52 -4.99 20.40
C TYR A 70 -2.83 -5.10 21.20
N SER A 71 -2.85 -5.94 22.26
CA SER A 71 -4.01 -6.10 23.15
C SER A 71 -4.35 -4.86 23.99
N GLU A 72 -3.44 -3.88 24.08
CA GLU A 72 -3.63 -2.63 24.82
C GLU A 72 -4.09 -1.48 23.88
N LEU A 73 -4.19 -1.75 22.57
CA LEU A 73 -4.70 -0.79 21.61
C LEU A 73 -6.20 -0.58 21.81
N SER A 74 -6.62 0.67 21.67
CA SER A 74 -8.02 1.00 21.43
C SER A 74 -8.46 0.42 20.08
N ALA A 75 -9.78 0.28 19.89
CA ALA A 75 -10.33 -0.23 18.64
C ALA A 75 -9.88 0.61 17.42
N ALA A 76 -9.78 1.94 17.56
CA ALA A 76 -9.35 2.82 16.48
C ALA A 76 -7.85 2.66 16.15
N GLU A 77 -6.98 2.53 17.16
CA GLU A 77 -5.55 2.27 16.97
C GLU A 77 -5.31 0.92 16.28
N ALA A 78 -6.05 -0.13 16.69
CA ALA A 78 -5.96 -1.45 16.06
C ALA A 78 -6.43 -1.41 14.59
N ILE A 79 -7.56 -0.76 14.30
CA ILE A 79 -8.07 -0.58 12.93
C ILE A 79 -7.03 0.14 12.06
N GLN A 80 -6.39 1.20 12.57
CA GLN A 80 -5.35 1.91 11.82
C GLN A 80 -4.12 1.04 11.57
N ALA A 81 -3.62 0.33 12.59
CA ALA A 81 -2.48 -0.57 12.45
C ALA A 81 -2.75 -1.67 11.39
N ASP A 82 -3.96 -2.22 11.39
CA ASP A 82 -4.39 -3.20 10.38
C ASP A 82 -4.48 -2.57 8.98
N CYS A 83 -4.93 -1.31 8.87
CA CYS A 83 -4.95 -0.57 7.61
C CYS A 83 -3.55 -0.29 7.06
N ASP A 84 -2.59 0.06 7.92
CA ASP A 84 -1.19 0.31 7.55
C ASP A 84 -0.55 -0.95 6.96
N VAL A 85 -0.77 -2.11 7.60
CA VAL A 85 -0.34 -3.42 7.10
C VAL A 85 -1.04 -3.75 5.78
N LYS A 86 -2.33 -3.48 5.68
CA LYS A 86 -3.12 -3.75 4.47
C LYS A 86 -2.68 -2.89 3.29
N ALA A 87 -2.34 -1.62 3.52
CA ALA A 87 -1.78 -0.74 2.51
C ALA A 87 -0.47 -1.31 1.95
N THR A 88 0.43 -1.73 2.84
CA THR A 88 1.71 -2.36 2.47
C THR A 88 1.49 -3.62 1.64
N ASN A 89 0.60 -4.51 2.08
CA ASN A 89 0.28 -5.74 1.36
C ASN A 89 -0.33 -5.49 -0.03
N ILE A 90 -1.23 -4.52 -0.16
CA ILE A 90 -1.84 -4.16 -1.45
C ILE A 90 -0.79 -3.65 -2.43
N ILE A 91 0.13 -2.78 -1.98
CA ILE A 91 1.23 -2.28 -2.81
C ILE A 91 2.07 -3.46 -3.30
N LEU A 92 2.58 -4.29 -2.38
CA LEU A 92 3.49 -5.40 -2.72
C LEU A 92 2.85 -6.43 -3.67
N GLN A 93 1.56 -6.74 -3.49
CA GLN A 93 0.82 -7.65 -4.38
C GLN A 93 0.56 -7.06 -5.77
N GLY A 94 0.57 -5.73 -5.90
CA GLY A 94 0.44 -5.03 -7.16
C GLY A 94 1.75 -4.93 -7.95
N LEU A 95 2.85 -5.55 -7.50
CA LEU A 95 4.17 -5.45 -8.13
C LEU A 95 4.58 -6.71 -8.89
N PRO A 96 5.18 -6.57 -10.09
CA PRO A 96 6.01 -7.59 -10.71
C PRO A 96 7.17 -7.98 -9.80
N LEU A 97 7.65 -9.21 -9.95
CA LEU A 97 8.70 -9.78 -9.11
C LEU A 97 10.00 -8.96 -9.18
N GLU A 98 10.35 -8.41 -10.34
CA GLU A 98 11.54 -7.58 -10.51
C GLU A 98 11.45 -6.31 -9.66
N VAL A 99 10.30 -5.63 -9.68
CA VAL A 99 10.08 -4.40 -8.89
C VAL A 99 10.01 -4.74 -7.40
N TYR A 100 9.32 -5.82 -7.03
CA TYR A 100 9.25 -6.29 -5.65
C TYR A 100 10.64 -6.47 -5.06
N SER A 101 11.55 -7.15 -5.76
CA SER A 101 12.92 -7.41 -5.28
C SER A 101 13.73 -6.13 -5.02
N LEU A 102 13.44 -5.04 -5.73
CA LEU A 102 14.13 -3.75 -5.59
C LEU A 102 13.64 -2.93 -4.40
N VAL A 103 12.41 -3.15 -3.96
CA VAL A 103 11.77 -2.36 -2.90
C VAL A 103 11.52 -3.16 -1.62
N SER A 104 11.66 -4.49 -1.64
CA SER A 104 11.32 -5.39 -0.53
C SER A 104 12.10 -5.18 0.76
N THR A 105 13.17 -4.38 0.76
CA THR A 105 13.89 -3.97 1.98
C THR A 105 13.09 -2.97 2.81
N HIS A 106 12.10 -2.30 2.23
CA HIS A 106 11.25 -1.33 2.92
C HIS A 106 9.98 -2.01 3.40
N LYS A 107 9.52 -1.62 4.58
CA LYS A 107 8.37 -2.26 5.25
C LYS A 107 7.17 -1.32 5.39
N VAL A 108 7.32 -0.07 4.95
CA VAL A 108 6.34 0.99 5.13
C VAL A 108 5.69 1.32 3.80
N ALA A 109 4.35 1.33 3.76
CA ALA A 109 3.57 1.56 2.54
C ALA A 109 3.96 2.85 1.80
N LYS A 110 4.19 3.95 2.52
CA LYS A 110 4.62 5.23 1.95
C LYS A 110 6.02 5.15 1.30
N GLU A 111 6.99 4.58 2.00
CA GLU A 111 8.35 4.43 1.46
C GLU A 111 8.34 3.55 0.20
N LEU A 112 7.61 2.43 0.25
CA LEU A 112 7.41 1.57 -0.91
C LEU A 112 6.80 2.36 -2.07
N TRP A 113 5.74 3.12 -1.81
CA TRP A 113 5.06 3.94 -2.80
C TRP A 113 6.00 4.94 -3.46
N GLU A 114 6.69 5.76 -2.69
CA GLU A 114 7.64 6.77 -3.17
C GLU A 114 8.78 6.13 -3.98
N ARG A 115 9.31 4.99 -3.52
CA ARG A 115 10.39 4.27 -4.20
C ARG A 115 9.95 3.69 -5.55
N ILE A 116 8.72 3.17 -5.63
CA ILE A 116 8.13 2.74 -6.90
C ILE A 116 8.00 3.94 -7.84
N GLN A 117 7.50 5.08 -7.36
CA GLN A 117 7.39 6.28 -8.21
C GLN A 117 8.76 6.71 -8.76
N MET A 118 9.81 6.71 -7.94
CA MET A 118 11.18 7.02 -8.39
C MET A 118 11.70 6.03 -9.43
N LEU A 119 11.53 4.73 -9.20
CA LEU A 119 11.93 3.68 -10.15
C LEU A 119 11.26 3.86 -11.51
N MET A 120 9.98 4.25 -11.52
CA MET A 120 9.21 4.42 -12.74
C MET A 120 9.53 5.70 -13.51
N GLN A 121 10.08 6.72 -12.85
CA GLN A 121 10.57 7.94 -13.49
C GLN A 121 11.96 7.78 -14.11
N GLY A 122 12.58 6.59 -13.99
CA GLY A 122 13.93 6.32 -14.49
C GLY A 122 15.03 6.91 -13.60
N THR A 123 14.68 7.40 -12.41
CA THR A 123 15.62 7.95 -11.45
C THR A 123 16.38 6.81 -10.77
N SER A 124 17.71 6.84 -10.83
CA SER A 124 18.53 5.83 -10.16
C SER A 124 18.32 5.94 -8.64
N LEU A 125 18.04 4.80 -8.00
CA LEU A 125 17.99 4.70 -6.54
C LEU A 125 19.41 4.90 -5.99
N THR A 126 19.79 6.13 -5.68
CA THR A 126 21.00 6.38 -4.90
C THR A 126 20.80 5.72 -3.54
N LYS A 127 21.70 4.79 -3.20
CA LYS A 127 21.74 4.19 -1.86
C LYS A 127 21.85 5.33 -0.84
N GLN A 128 20.84 5.50 -0.01
CA GLN A 128 21.02 6.24 1.23
C GLN A 128 21.46 5.19 2.26
N GLU A 129 22.67 5.41 2.78
CA GLU A 129 23.32 4.63 3.84
C GLU A 129 22.55 4.69 5.16
#